data_AF-A0A9X6YIX8-F1
#
_entry.id   AF-A0A9X6YIX8-F1
#
_cell.length_a   1.000
_cell.length_b   1.000
_cell.length_c   1.000
_cell.angle_alpha   90.00
_cell.angle_beta   90.00
_cell.angle_gamma   90.00
#
_symmetry.space_group_name_H-M   'P 1'
#
loop_
_entity.id
_entity.type
_entity.pdbx_description
1 polymer ?
#
loop_
_entity_poly.entity_id
_entity_poly.type
_entity_poly.pdbx_seq_one_letter_code
_entity_poly.pdbx_strand_id
1 'polypeptide(L)' 'MKLGDKVKVIKLHRNKEMNLWGGYDDVTVFLNQAATITNHYDKGQLCEKFGLEFDDDWIQITRERTGLIFSKEQLEMIL' A
#
# COMPACT_ATOMS: atom_id res chain seq x y z
N MET A 1 -11.86 -5.21 -4.79
CA MET A 1 -10.50 -5.37 -4.29
C MET A 1 -10.24 -6.84 -4.03
N LYS A 2 -9.49 -7.44 -4.94
CA LYS A 2 -8.94 -8.80 -4.94
C LYS A 2 -7.50 -8.73 -5.43
N LEU A 3 -6.76 -9.83 -5.30
CA LEU A 3 -5.40 -9.93 -5.83
C LEU A 3 -5.38 -9.63 -7.34
N GLY A 4 -4.40 -8.85 -7.78
CA GLY A 4 -4.23 -8.39 -9.16
C GLY A 4 -5.08 -7.17 -9.54
N ASP A 5 -5.99 -6.70 -8.68
CA ASP A 5 -6.70 -5.44 -8.93
C ASP A 5 -5.72 -4.26 -8.90
N LYS A 6 -5.88 -3.32 -9.84
CA LYS A 6 -5.21 -2.03 -9.81
C LYS A 6 -5.98 -1.06 -8.93
N VAL A 7 -5.25 -0.39 -8.05
CA VAL A 7 -5.78 0.58 -7.09
C VAL A 7 -4.92 1.82 -7.03
N LYS A 8 -5.48 2.89 -6.47
CA LYS A 8 -4.80 4.15 -6.17
C LYS A 8 -4.88 4.42 -4.67
N VAL A 9 -3.79 4.88 -4.06
CA VAL A 9 -3.84 5.37 -2.68
C VAL A 9 -4.45 6.78 -2.69
N ILE A 10 -5.60 6.96 -2.06
CA ILE A 10 -6.35 8.24 -2.07
C ILE A 10 -6.21 9.03 -0.77
N LYS A 11 -5.80 8.36 0.32
CA LYS A 11 -5.57 9.01 1.61
C LYS A 11 -4.57 8.21 2.45
N LEU A 12 -3.94 8.90 3.39
CA LEU A 12 -3.03 8.32 4.36
C LEU A 12 -3.55 8.61 5.76
N HIS A 13 -3.62 7.60 6.63
CA HIS A 13 -3.98 7.83 8.03
C HIS A 13 -2.85 8.55 8.78
N ARG A 14 -1.61 8.36 8.31
CA ARG A 14 -0.39 8.93 8.87
C ARG A 14 0.59 9.24 7.74
N ASN A 15 1.38 10.29 7.90
CA ASN A 15 2.42 10.66 6.93
C ASN A 15 3.70 9.80 7.08
N LYS A 16 3.79 8.99 8.13
CA LYS A 16 4.89 8.06 8.39
C LYS A 16 4.37 6.72 8.88
N GLU A 17 4.93 5.64 8.37
CA GLU A 17 4.65 4.28 8.83
C GLU A 17 5.93 3.60 9.33
N MET A 18 5.79 2.71 10.31
CA MET A 18 6.94 1.98 10.85
C MET A 18 7.35 0.89 9.86
N ASN A 19 8.60 0.94 9.40
CA ASN A 19 9.15 -0.07 8.52
C ASN A 19 9.61 -1.31 9.29
N LEU A 20 9.97 -2.37 8.56
CA LEU A 20 10.35 -3.67 9.12
C LEU A 20 11.61 -3.64 9.99
N TRP A 21 12.35 -2.53 10.00
CA TRP A 21 13.59 -2.33 10.76
C TRP A 21 13.40 -1.41 11.97
N GLY A 22 12.15 -1.03 12.29
CA GLY A 22 11.83 -0.15 13.42
C GLY A 22 12.09 1.34 13.15
N GLY A 23 12.40 1.72 11.90
CA GLY A 23 12.45 3.10 11.44
C GLY A 23 11.08 3.59 10.96
N TYR A 24 10.95 4.89 10.70
CA TYR A 24 9.74 5.47 10.11
C TYR A 24 10.01 5.93 8.68
N ASP A 25 9.29 5.37 7.72
CA ASP A 25 9.35 5.80 6.32
C ASP A 25 8.23 6.78 5.99
N ASP A 26 8.55 7.81 5.20
CA ASP A 26 7.58 8.76 4.69
C ASP A 26 6.74 8.11 3.59
N VAL A 27 5.45 7.96 3.87
CA VAL A 27 4.51 7.32 2.94
C VAL A 27 3.75 8.30 2.07
N THR A 28 4.02 9.60 2.18
CA THR A 28 3.37 10.65 1.37
C THR A 28 3.62 10.47 -0.13
N VAL A 29 4.76 9.90 -0.50
CA VAL A 29 5.11 9.59 -1.90
C VAL A 29 4.14 8.61 -2.56
N PHE A 30 3.45 7.77 -1.78
CA PHE A 30 2.48 6.81 -2.28
C PHE A 30 1.10 7.42 -2.49
N LEU A 31 0.82 8.62 -1.94
CA LEU A 31 -0.45 9.29 -2.15
C LEU A 31 -0.63 9.58 -3.65
N ASN A 32 -1.80 9.23 -4.16
CA ASN A 32 -2.17 9.25 -5.57
C ASN A 32 -1.41 8.29 -6.49
N GLN A 33 -0.53 7.43 -5.96
CA GLN A 33 0.16 6.44 -6.78
C GLN A 33 -0.73 5.25 -7.10
N ALA A 34 -0.57 4.75 -8.32
CA ALA A 34 -1.18 3.51 -8.75
C ALA A 34 -0.36 2.31 -8.24
N ALA A 35 -1.06 1.27 -7.83
CA ALA A 35 -0.47 0.04 -7.33
C ALA A 35 -1.32 -1.16 -7.70
N THR A 36 -0.72 -2.34 -7.65
CA THR A 36 -1.37 -3.63 -7.82
C THR A 36 -1.50 -4.32 -6.47
N ILE A 37 -2.67 -4.86 -6.16
CA ILE A 37 -2.86 -5.66 -4.94
C ILE A 37 -2.15 -7.01 -5.08
N THR A 38 -1.18 -7.28 -4.21
CA THR A 38 -0.40 -8.53 -4.19
C THR A 38 -0.73 -9.44 -3.01
N ASN A 39 -1.25 -8.87 -1.91
CA ASN A 39 -1.67 -9.60 -0.72
C ASN A 39 -2.99 -9.07 -0.15
N HIS A 40 -3.76 -9.95 0.51
CA HIS A 40 -4.99 -9.61 1.22
C HIS A 40 -4.92 -10.17 2.65
N TYR A 41 -4.93 -9.28 3.63
CA TYR A 41 -4.88 -9.60 5.05
C TYR A 41 -6.23 -9.29 5.70
N ASP A 42 -6.52 -9.99 6.80
CA ASP A 42 -7.72 -9.76 7.64
C ASP A 42 -9.04 -9.82 6.86
N LYS A 43 -9.11 -10.70 5.84
CA LYS A 43 -10.28 -10.85 4.96
C LYS A 43 -11.54 -11.18 5.77
N GLY A 44 -12.57 -10.35 5.59
CA GLY A 44 -13.85 -10.50 6.29
C GLY A 44 -13.89 -9.89 7.70
N GLN A 45 -12.83 -9.21 8.14
CA GLN A 45 -12.86 -8.39 9.35
C GLN A 45 -13.24 -6.93 9.04
N LEU A 46 -13.57 -6.16 10.08
CA LEU A 46 -13.92 -4.73 9.97
C LEU A 46 -12.78 -3.89 9.35
N CYS A 47 -11.53 -4.29 9.54
CA CYS A 47 -10.35 -3.57 9.09
C CYS A 47 -9.55 -4.39 8.06
N GLU A 48 -10.13 -4.64 6.90
CA GLU A 48 -9.43 -5.33 5.80
C GLU A 48 -8.20 -4.53 5.33
N LYS A 49 -7.09 -5.25 5.09
CA LYS A 49 -5.80 -4.67 4.68
C LYS A 49 -5.26 -5.33 3.42
N PHE A 50 -4.55 -4.57 2.61
CA PHE A 50 -4.01 -5.00 1.33
C PHE A 50 -2.53 -4.67 1.22
N GLY A 51 -1.72 -5.65 0.84
CA GLY A 51 -0.35 -5.42 0.42
C GLY A 51 -0.32 -4.94 -1.02
N LEU A 52 0.42 -3.87 -1.29
CA LEU A 52 0.47 -3.21 -2.60
C LEU A 52 1.89 -3.22 -3.17
N GLU A 53 1.98 -3.48 -4.47
CA GLU A 53 3.19 -3.28 -5.28
C GLU A 53 2.93 -2.12 -6.24
N PHE A 54 3.84 -1.14 -6.25
CA PHE A 54 3.67 0.09 -7.03
C PHE A 54 4.38 -0.04 -8.39
N ASP A 55 3.76 0.49 -9.44
CA ASP A 55 4.21 0.32 -10.84
C ASP A 55 5.46 1.18 -11.20
N ASP A 56 6.06 1.92 -10.26
CA ASP A 56 7.07 2.96 -10.55
C ASP A 56 8.52 2.53 -10.24
N ASP A 57 9.40 2.66 -11.23
CA ASP A 57 10.84 2.35 -11.19
C ASP A 57 11.63 3.21 -10.19
N TRP A 58 11.02 4.31 -9.70
CA TRP A 58 11.65 5.26 -8.78
C TRP A 58 11.52 4.90 -7.30
N ILE A 59 10.68 3.95 -6.90
CA ILE A 59 10.53 3.55 -5.50
C ILE A 59 11.71 2.61 -5.13
N GLN A 60 12.91 3.18 -5.07
CA GLN A 60 14.11 2.54 -4.51
C GLN A 60 14.11 2.56 -2.98
N ILE A 61 12.93 2.57 -2.35
CA ILE A 61 12.83 2.51 -0.90
C ILE A 61 12.74 1.05 -0.50
N THR A 62 13.91 0.51 -0.15
CA THR A 62 14.20 -0.75 0.54
C THR A 62 14.29 -2.01 -0.33
N ARG A 63 15.50 -2.59 -0.32
CA ARG A 63 15.83 -3.89 -0.89
C ARG A 63 14.85 -4.97 -0.39
N GLU A 64 14.38 -5.78 -1.33
CA GLU A 64 13.54 -6.99 -1.18
C GLU A 64 12.05 -6.75 -0.84
N ARG A 65 11.24 -6.51 -1.89
CA ARG A 65 9.78 -6.75 -1.95
C ARG A 65 8.94 -6.18 -0.80
N THR A 66 9.13 -4.90 -0.48
CA THR A 66 8.28 -4.18 0.49
C THR A 66 6.92 -3.85 -0.12
N GLY A 67 6.04 -4.86 -0.14
CA GLY A 67 4.62 -4.62 -0.28
C GLY A 67 4.15 -3.80 0.92
N LEU A 68 3.78 -2.54 0.71
CA LEU A 68 3.24 -1.70 1.77
C LEU A 68 1.79 -2.06 2.03
N ILE A 69 1.40 -2.03 3.31
CA ILE A 69 0.07 -2.46 3.73
C ILE A 69 -0.82 -1.23 3.93
N PHE A 70 -1.93 -1.19 3.20
CA PHE A 70 -2.94 -0.13 3.31
C PHE A 70 -4.29 -0.72 3.68
N SER A 71 -5.09 0.01 4.46
CA SER A 71 -6.48 -0.38 4.72
C SER A 71 -7.34 -0.14 3.49
N LYS A 72 -8.45 -0.89 3.37
CA LYS A 72 -9.41 -0.75 2.28
C LYS A 72 -9.86 0.70 2.01
N GLU A 73 -10.04 1.46 3.08
CA GLU A 73 -10.51 2.84 3.01
C GLU A 73 -9.47 3.84 2.49
N GLN A 74 -8.20 3.44 2.44
CA GLN A 74 -7.11 4.23 1.86
C GLN A 74 -7.03 4.09 0.34
N LEU A 75 -7.78 3.16 -0.24
CA LEU A 75 -7.62 2.72 -1.62
C LEU A 75 -8.87 2.99 -2.45
N GLU A 76 -8.66 3.30 -3.72
CA GLU A 76 -9.69 3.42 -4.74
C GLU A 76 -9.35 2.50 -5.92
N MET A 77 -10.34 1.84 -6.51
CA MET A 77 -10.13 1.00 -7.69
C MET A 77 -9.83 1.85 -8.93
N ILE A 78 -8.83 1.45 -9.71
CA ILE A 78 -8.55 2.04 -11.04
C ILE A 78 -9.13 1.07 -12.08
N LEU A 79 -9.94 1.59 -13.01
CA LEU A 79 -10.54 0.83 -14.12
C LEU A 79 -9.55 0.61 -15.27
#